data_AF-A0A7W7G6U8-F1
#
_entry.id   AF-A0A7W7G6U8-F1
#
_cell.length_a   1.000
_cell.length_b   1.000
_cell.length_c   1.000
_cell.angle_alpha   90.00
_cell.angle_beta   90.00
_cell.angle_gamma   90.00
#
_symmetry.space_group_name_H-M   'P 1'
#
loop_
_entity.id
_entity.type
_entity.pdbx_description
1 polymer ?
#
loop_
_entity_poly.entity_id
_entity_poly.type
_entity_poly.pdbx_seq_one_letter_code
_entity_poly.pdbx_strand_id
1 'polypeptide(L)'
;MANDDQAASQPRAGMVISVRTRQDVVVIDPDRFLAAARRAYRTDNPDADVREAETVIADVYDAVSALIERYGSLTSDHPDVAGGAHPRPVMHGGFGLLPGDRVINRPDGLSPAGTLQTIELDVPTLQSYGCSLPEDPFAAPDHDDEPRSEPDHRPD
;
A
#
# COMPACT_ATOMS: atom_id res chain seq x y z
N MET A 1 24.17 -33.01 -3.25
CA MET A 1 24.22 -31.59 -3.61
C MET A 1 23.08 -30.84 -2.93
N ALA A 2 23.05 -30.81 -1.59
CA ALA A 2 21.91 -30.29 -0.81
C ALA A 2 22.33 -29.47 0.44
N ASN A 3 23.56 -28.95 0.48
CA ASN A 3 24.10 -28.29 1.69
C ASN A 3 24.32 -26.78 1.57
N ASP A 4 24.43 -26.21 0.37
CA ASP A 4 24.80 -24.80 0.22
C ASP A 4 23.60 -23.85 0.43
N ASP A 5 22.40 -24.21 -0.03
CA ASP A 5 21.18 -23.41 0.21
C ASP A 5 20.75 -23.42 1.68
N GLN A 6 20.99 -24.51 2.39
CA GLN A 6 20.56 -24.66 3.79
C GLN A 6 21.47 -23.89 4.76
N ALA A 7 22.76 -23.73 4.40
CA ALA A 7 23.67 -22.83 5.10
C ALA A 7 23.34 -21.34 4.84
N ALA A 8 22.78 -21.04 3.66
CA ALA A 8 22.37 -19.68 3.31
C ALA A 8 21.22 -19.14 4.19
N SER A 9 20.32 -20.01 4.67
CA SER A 9 19.14 -19.62 5.47
C SER A 9 19.34 -19.67 6.99
N GLN A 10 20.54 -20.00 7.51
CA GLN A 10 20.79 -19.98 8.95
C GLN A 10 20.91 -18.55 9.49
N PRO A 11 20.31 -18.23 10.65
CA PRO A 11 20.45 -16.91 11.27
C PRO A 11 21.92 -16.57 11.54
N ARG A 12 22.36 -15.40 11.07
CA ARG A 12 23.74 -14.91 11.23
C ARG A 12 23.74 -13.49 11.74
N ALA A 13 24.74 -13.13 12.54
CA ALA A 13 24.88 -11.77 13.03
C ALA A 13 25.04 -10.79 11.85
N GLY A 14 24.24 -9.72 11.84
CA GLY A 14 24.21 -8.75 10.74
C GLY A 14 23.31 -9.13 9.55
N MET A 15 22.64 -10.30 9.58
CA MET A 15 21.68 -10.69 8.55
C MET A 15 20.48 -9.74 8.53
N VAL A 16 20.13 -9.26 7.34
CA VAL A 16 18.93 -8.42 7.15
C VAL A 16 17.76 -9.32 6.77
N ILE A 17 16.64 -9.17 7.46
CA ILE A 17 15.40 -9.87 7.15
C ILE A 17 14.36 -8.82 6.76
N SER A 18 13.88 -8.89 5.52
CA SER A 18 12.83 -8.03 5.00
C SER A 18 11.56 -8.86 4.76
N VAL A 19 10.43 -8.38 5.27
CA VAL A 19 9.13 -9.00 5.05
C VAL A 19 8.30 -8.06 4.20
N ARG A 20 8.03 -8.47 2.95
CA ARG A 20 7.20 -7.72 2.01
C ARG A 20 5.82 -8.36 1.95
N THR A 21 4.80 -7.57 2.27
CA THR A 21 3.41 -8.00 2.20
C THR A 21 2.68 -7.16 1.16
N ARG A 22 2.05 -7.82 0.18
CA ARG A 22 1.11 -7.20 -0.75
C ARG A 22 -0.28 -7.71 -0.44
N GLN A 23 -1.21 -6.80 -0.20
CA GLN A 23 -2.62 -7.10 0.03
C GLN A 23 -3.45 -6.38 -1.03
N ASP A 24 -4.12 -7.17 -1.86
CA ASP A 24 -5.04 -6.61 -2.84
C ASP A 24 -6.45 -6.66 -2.24
N VAL A 25 -7.17 -5.55 -2.30
CA VAL A 25 -8.57 -5.43 -1.89
C VAL A 25 -9.38 -4.71 -2.96
N VAL A 26 -10.67 -5.00 -3.02
CA VAL A 26 -11.63 -4.33 -3.89
C VAL A 26 -12.63 -3.60 -3.01
N VAL A 27 -12.83 -2.31 -3.26
CA VAL A 27 -13.92 -1.55 -2.63
C VAL A 27 -15.24 -2.00 -3.27
N ILE A 28 -16.08 -2.68 -2.49
CA ILE A 28 -17.42 -3.12 -2.92
C ILE A 28 -18.49 -2.12 -2.51
N ASP A 29 -18.29 -1.43 -1.38
CA ASP A 29 -19.21 -0.43 -0.84
C ASP A 29 -18.39 0.80 -0.37
N PRO A 30 -18.26 1.84 -1.23
CA PRO A 30 -17.45 3.02 -0.93
C PRO A 30 -17.92 3.80 0.30
N ASP A 31 -19.24 3.91 0.49
CA ASP A 31 -19.81 4.64 1.62
C ASP A 31 -19.52 3.92 2.93
N ARG A 32 -19.65 2.59 2.95
CA ARG A 32 -19.29 1.77 4.11
C ARG A 32 -17.79 1.80 4.39
N PHE A 33 -16.97 1.83 3.34
CA PHE A 33 -15.52 1.96 3.45
C PHE A 33 -15.12 3.27 4.14
N LEU A 34 -15.62 4.41 3.66
CA LEU A 34 -15.35 5.70 4.30
C LEU A 34 -15.92 5.78 5.72
N ALA A 35 -17.12 5.25 5.95
CA ALA A 35 -17.72 5.20 7.29
C ALA A 35 -16.89 4.36 8.27
N ALA A 36 -16.36 3.21 7.83
CA ALA A 36 -15.51 2.36 8.64
C ALA A 36 -14.17 3.02 8.97
N ALA A 37 -13.55 3.71 8.01
CA ALA A 37 -12.32 4.46 8.25
C ALA A 37 -12.53 5.65 9.22
N ARG A 38 -13.62 6.41 9.07
CA ARG A 38 -14.00 7.49 10.01
C ARG A 38 -14.26 6.96 11.41
N ARG A 39 -14.85 5.75 11.52
CA ARG A 39 -15.03 5.07 12.81
C ARG A 39 -13.68 4.67 13.40
N ALA A 40 -12.76 4.13 12.60
CA ALA A 40 -11.41 3.78 13.04
C ALA A 40 -10.68 5.02 13.57
N TYR A 41 -10.66 6.10 12.78
CA TYR A 41 -10.05 7.38 13.16
C TYR A 41 -10.57 7.92 14.49
N ARG A 42 -11.89 7.97 14.70
CA ARG A 42 -12.48 8.43 15.98
C ARG A 42 -12.24 7.49 17.15
N THR A 43 -11.96 6.22 16.88
CA THR A 43 -11.60 5.26 17.95
C THR A 43 -10.19 5.55 18.47
N ASP A 44 -9.28 5.96 17.58
CA ASP A 44 -7.92 6.37 17.96
C ASP A 44 -7.87 7.83 18.46
N ASN A 45 -8.82 8.66 18.03
CA ASN A 45 -8.95 10.07 18.40
C ASN A 45 -10.31 10.31 19.05
N PRO A 46 -10.49 9.96 20.34
CA PRO A 46 -11.79 9.98 21.01
C PRO A 46 -12.38 11.40 21.17
N ASP A 47 -11.54 12.43 21.12
CA ASP A 47 -11.96 13.84 21.17
C ASP A 47 -12.47 14.36 19.82
N ALA A 48 -12.22 13.62 18.73
CA ALA A 48 -12.62 14.03 17.39
C ALA A 48 -14.12 13.82 17.16
N ASP A 49 -14.78 14.85 16.65
CA ASP A 49 -16.21 14.78 16.33
C ASP A 49 -16.46 14.19 14.92
N VAL A 50 -17.74 14.07 14.55
CA VAL A 50 -18.14 13.50 13.24
C VAL A 50 -17.64 14.35 12.08
N ARG A 51 -17.73 15.68 12.19
CA ARG A 51 -17.37 16.61 11.09
C ARG A 51 -15.86 16.66 10.90
N GLU A 52 -15.11 16.61 12.00
CA GLU A 52 -13.67 16.48 11.98
C GLU A 52 -13.26 15.18 11.28
N ALA A 53 -13.85 14.05 11.65
CA ALA A 53 -13.57 12.77 11.00
C ALA A 53 -13.92 12.78 9.50
N GLU A 54 -15.00 13.44 9.08
CA GLU A 54 -15.33 13.62 7.66
C GLU A 54 -14.33 14.50 6.92
N THR A 55 -13.73 15.47 7.60
CA THR A 55 -12.73 16.38 7.02
C THR A 55 -11.37 15.71 6.91
N VAL A 56 -10.97 14.93 7.93
CA VAL A 56 -9.69 14.21 7.97
C VAL A 56 -9.70 12.97 7.08
N ILE A 57 -10.84 12.27 7.01
CA ILE A 57 -11.03 11.10 6.14
C ILE A 57 -11.91 11.50 4.96
N ALA A 58 -11.30 12.24 4.04
CA ALA A 58 -11.96 12.80 2.87
C ALA A 58 -11.78 11.91 1.64
N ASP A 59 -10.67 11.18 1.55
CA ASP A 59 -10.34 10.37 0.37
C ASP A 59 -9.92 8.92 0.69
N VAL A 60 -9.53 8.20 -0.35
CA VAL A 60 -9.15 6.78 -0.28
C VAL A 60 -7.82 6.58 0.46
N TYR A 61 -6.86 7.49 0.33
CA TYR A 61 -5.56 7.39 1.01
C TYR A 61 -5.71 7.62 2.50
N ASP A 62 -6.52 8.60 2.91
CA ASP A 62 -6.84 8.85 4.31
C ASP A 62 -7.52 7.62 4.92
N ALA A 63 -8.50 7.08 4.19
CA ALA A 63 -9.25 5.92 4.65
C ALA A 63 -8.38 4.66 4.79
N VAL A 64 -7.51 4.40 3.80
CA VAL A 64 -6.55 3.29 3.86
C VAL A 64 -5.60 3.46 5.04
N SER A 65 -5.05 4.67 5.23
CA SER A 65 -4.12 4.96 6.31
C SER A 65 -4.75 4.71 7.67
N ALA A 66 -5.95 5.26 7.92
CA ALA A 66 -6.65 5.07 9.19
C ALA A 66 -6.97 3.59 9.49
N LEU A 67 -7.33 2.79 8.47
CA LEU A 67 -7.57 1.36 8.67
C LEU A 67 -6.28 0.56 8.94
N ILE A 68 -5.18 0.90 8.27
CA ILE A 68 -3.89 0.24 8.50
C ILE A 68 -3.33 0.61 9.87
N GLU A 69 -3.41 1.88 10.28
CA GLU A 69 -2.95 2.34 11.59
C GLU A 69 -3.68 1.61 12.72
N ARG A 70 -5.01 1.48 12.61
CA ARG A 70 -5.84 0.84 13.64
C ARG A 70 -5.70 -0.68 13.65
N TYR A 71 -5.76 -1.32 12.49
CA TYR A 71 -5.94 -2.78 12.38
C TYR A 71 -4.70 -3.52 11.85
N GLY A 72 -3.64 -2.79 11.50
CA GLY A 72 -2.39 -3.29 10.94
C GLY A 72 -2.46 -3.72 9.47
N SER A 73 -3.65 -3.85 8.89
CA SER A 73 -3.86 -4.43 7.56
C SER A 73 -5.27 -4.18 7.01
N LEU A 74 -5.37 -4.04 5.68
CA LEU A 74 -6.66 -3.96 4.96
C LEU A 74 -7.38 -5.31 4.83
N THR A 75 -6.81 -6.39 5.33
CA THR A 75 -7.45 -7.71 5.37
C THR A 75 -7.42 -8.28 6.78
N SER A 76 -7.46 -7.40 7.80
CA SER A 76 -7.40 -7.79 9.20
C SER A 76 -8.55 -8.72 9.60
N ASP A 77 -8.24 -9.68 10.49
CA ASP A 77 -9.22 -10.57 11.11
C ASP A 77 -9.92 -9.93 12.33
N HIS A 78 -9.69 -8.63 12.59
CA HIS A 78 -10.32 -7.91 13.68
C HIS A 78 -11.86 -7.88 13.51
N PRO A 79 -12.66 -8.16 14.56
CA PRO A 79 -14.10 -8.35 14.45
C PRO A 79 -14.86 -7.16 13.83
N ASP A 80 -14.37 -5.94 14.03
CA ASP A 80 -14.97 -4.72 13.48
C ASP A 80 -14.88 -4.60 11.95
N VAL A 81 -13.97 -5.34 11.33
CA VAL A 81 -13.64 -5.29 9.89
C VAL A 81 -13.68 -6.68 9.22
N ALA A 82 -13.64 -7.77 9.98
CA ALA A 82 -13.69 -9.12 9.46
C ALA A 82 -15.08 -9.46 8.90
N GLY A 83 -15.10 -10.13 7.74
CA GLY A 83 -16.33 -10.50 7.03
C GLY A 83 -16.75 -11.96 7.19
N GLY A 84 -16.32 -12.61 8.28
CA GLY A 84 -16.45 -14.05 8.48
C GLY A 84 -15.12 -14.76 8.31
N ALA A 85 -14.68 -15.46 9.36
CA ALA A 85 -13.41 -16.13 9.43
C ALA A 85 -13.39 -17.37 8.52
N HIS A 86 -12.68 -17.28 7.40
CA HIS A 86 -12.06 -18.47 6.82
C HIS A 86 -10.59 -18.44 7.24
N PRO A 87 -10.07 -19.45 7.98
CA PRO A 87 -8.65 -19.55 8.24
C PRO A 87 -7.94 -19.70 6.90
N ARG A 88 -7.28 -18.64 6.45
CA ARG A 88 -6.63 -18.59 5.15
C ARG A 88 -5.21 -19.15 5.28
N PRO A 89 -4.83 -20.15 4.48
CA PRO A 89 -3.47 -20.66 4.52
C PRO A 89 -2.51 -19.57 4.03
N VAL A 90 -1.66 -19.07 4.93
CA VAL A 90 -0.47 -18.30 4.57
C VAL A 90 0.50 -19.27 3.91
N MET A 91 0.56 -19.28 2.58
CA MET A 91 1.57 -20.07 1.86
C MET A 91 2.93 -19.36 1.94
N HIS A 92 3.86 -19.92 2.70
CA HIS A 92 5.27 -19.55 2.61
C HIS A 92 5.82 -20.02 1.26
N GLY A 93 6.22 -19.08 0.40
CA GLY A 93 6.72 -19.38 -0.95
C GLY A 93 5.90 -18.77 -2.10
N GLY A 94 4.88 -17.96 -1.78
CA GLY A 94 4.15 -17.17 -2.76
C GLY A 94 3.17 -17.99 -3.58
N PHE A 95 1.88 -17.89 -3.26
CA PHE A 95 0.76 -17.77 -4.18
C PHE A 95 -0.45 -17.42 -3.32
N GLY A 96 -1.03 -16.24 -3.60
CA GLY A 96 -2.10 -15.65 -2.82
C GLY A 96 -3.45 -16.33 -3.06
N LEU A 97 -4.48 -15.78 -2.40
CA LEU A 97 -5.87 -16.19 -2.58
C LEU A 97 -6.19 -16.33 -4.07
N LEU A 98 -6.79 -17.47 -4.44
CA LEU A 98 -7.40 -17.61 -5.75
C LEU A 98 -8.40 -16.44 -5.94
N PRO A 99 -8.44 -15.77 -7.11
CA PRO A 99 -9.27 -14.58 -7.37
C PRO A 99 -10.80 -14.69 -7.19
N GLY A 100 -11.32 -15.75 -6.56
CA GLY A 100 -12.73 -16.14 -6.61
C GLY A 100 -13.61 -15.68 -5.45
N ASP A 101 -13.10 -15.57 -4.21
CA ASP A 101 -13.97 -15.44 -3.05
C ASP A 101 -14.15 -13.97 -2.62
N ARG A 102 -15.08 -13.29 -3.29
CA ARG A 102 -15.51 -11.95 -2.89
C ARG A 102 -16.36 -12.00 -1.63
N VAL A 103 -15.98 -11.22 -0.62
CA VAL A 103 -16.75 -11.07 0.61
C VAL A 103 -17.65 -9.84 0.47
N ILE A 104 -18.89 -10.06 0.05
CA ILE A 104 -19.84 -8.99 -0.31
C ILE A 104 -20.32 -8.20 0.92
N ASN A 105 -20.39 -8.83 2.09
CA ASN A 105 -20.99 -8.25 3.29
C ASN A 105 -19.94 -7.88 4.37
N ARG A 106 -18.70 -7.58 3.96
CA ARG A 106 -17.68 -7.15 4.93
C ARG A 106 -18.10 -5.82 5.57
N PRO A 107 -17.96 -5.65 6.90
CA PRO A 107 -18.46 -4.48 7.61
C PRO A 107 -17.74 -3.16 7.26
N ASP A 108 -16.61 -3.23 6.57
CA ASP A 108 -15.82 -2.09 6.11
C ASP A 108 -15.89 -1.86 4.60
N GLY A 109 -16.79 -2.53 3.89
CA GLY A 109 -17.01 -2.31 2.46
C GLY A 109 -15.87 -2.80 1.55
N LEU A 110 -14.88 -3.49 2.10
CA LEU A 110 -13.76 -4.06 1.35
C LEU A 110 -13.94 -5.57 1.14
N SER A 111 -13.54 -6.04 -0.03
CA SER A 111 -13.36 -7.48 -0.28
C SER A 111 -11.91 -7.80 -0.52
N PRO A 112 -11.32 -8.76 0.21
CA PRO A 112 -10.00 -9.29 -0.11
C PRO A 112 -9.97 -9.82 -1.55
N ALA A 113 -8.86 -9.57 -2.25
CA ALA A 113 -8.62 -10.01 -3.63
C ALA A 113 -7.26 -10.71 -3.81
N GLY A 114 -6.45 -10.78 -2.75
CA GLY A 114 -5.14 -11.43 -2.80
C GLY A 114 -4.29 -11.07 -1.60
N THR A 115 -3.39 -11.97 -1.21
CA THR A 115 -2.32 -11.64 -0.25
C THR A 115 -1.07 -12.40 -0.64
N LEU A 116 0.04 -11.69 -0.79
CA LEU A 116 1.36 -12.27 -1.02
C LEU A 116 2.29 -11.81 0.10
N GLN A 117 3.03 -12.75 0.67
CA GLN A 117 4.07 -12.47 1.65
C GLN A 117 5.38 -13.07 1.16
N THR A 118 6.41 -12.24 1.05
CA THR A 118 7.76 -12.63 0.66
C THR A 118 8.72 -12.31 1.79
N ILE A 119 9.53 -13.30 2.17
CA ILE A 119 10.64 -13.12 3.11
C ILE A 119 11.91 -13.05 2.26
N GLU A 120 12.59 -11.92 2.33
CA GLU A 120 13.85 -11.68 1.63
C GLU A 120 14.98 -11.58 2.67
N LEU A 121 16.08 -12.29 2.43
CA LEU A 121 17.25 -12.27 3.29
C LEU A 121 18.36 -11.46 2.61
N ASP A 122 19.10 -10.70 3.41
CA ASP A 122 20.28 -9.92 3.01
C ASP A 122 20.03 -8.93 1.86
N VAL A 123 18.82 -8.36 1.82
CA VAL A 123 18.47 -7.26 0.91
C VAL A 123 18.90 -5.90 1.50
N PRO A 124 19.26 -4.91 0.65
CA PRO A 124 19.53 -3.55 1.10
C PRO A 124 18.38 -3.01 1.95
N THR A 125 18.70 -2.46 3.12
CA THR A 125 17.70 -1.90 4.04
C THR A 125 17.04 -0.65 3.45
N LEU A 126 15.83 -0.32 3.88
CA LEU A 126 15.16 0.94 3.46
C LEU A 126 16.02 2.19 3.74
N GLN A 127 16.83 2.17 4.81
CA GLN A 127 17.75 3.26 5.13
C GLN A 127 18.92 3.38 4.15
N SER A 128 19.28 2.30 3.44
CA SER A 128 20.34 2.33 2.41
C SER A 128 19.89 2.95 1.09
N TYR A 129 18.58 3.16 0.87
CA TYR A 129 18.05 3.90 -0.29
C TYR A 129 18.21 5.43 -0.16
N GLY A 130 18.70 5.93 0.99
CA GLY A 130 18.78 7.36 1.32
C GLY A 130 20.08 8.09 0.97
N CYS A 131 21.00 7.53 0.19
CA CYS A 131 22.28 8.19 -0.13
C CYS A 131 22.50 8.53 -1.62
N SER A 132 21.46 8.47 -2.44
CA SER A 132 21.48 9.08 -3.77
C SER A 132 20.16 9.80 -3.97
N LEU A 133 20.17 11.14 -3.96
CA LEU A 133 19.09 11.88 -4.60
C LEU A 133 19.01 11.38 -6.05
N PRO A 134 17.86 10.87 -6.52
CA PRO A 134 17.65 10.74 -7.95
C PRO A 134 17.84 12.13 -8.57
N GLU A 135 18.53 12.22 -9.72
CA GLU A 135 18.32 13.37 -10.61
C GLU A 135 16.80 13.49 -10.82
N ASP A 136 16.27 14.69 -10.63
CA ASP A 136 14.83 14.94 -10.57
C ASP A 136 14.12 14.34 -11.80
N PRO A 137 13.31 13.27 -11.64
CA PRO A 137 12.64 12.62 -12.76
C PRO A 137 11.50 13.47 -13.33
N PHE A 138 11.15 14.59 -12.67
CA PHE A 138 10.18 15.58 -13.12
C PHE A 138 10.82 16.85 -13.69
N ALA A 139 12.16 16.92 -13.76
CA ALA A 139 12.82 17.98 -14.50
C ALA A 139 12.39 17.88 -15.96
N ALA A 140 11.61 18.87 -16.41
CA ALA A 140 11.32 19.02 -17.83
C ALA A 140 12.65 19.20 -18.56
N PRO A 141 12.82 18.62 -19.77
CA PRO A 141 13.95 19.00 -20.60
C PRO A 141 13.91 20.52 -20.76
N ASP A 142 15.03 21.18 -20.48
CA ASP A 142 15.19 22.59 -20.83
C ASP A 142 14.86 22.70 -22.32
N HIS A 143 13.69 23.24 -22.63
CA HIS A 143 13.35 23.64 -23.97
C HIS A 143 14.29 24.81 -24.25
N ASP A 144 15.43 24.50 -24.87
CA ASP A 144 16.28 25.48 -25.51
C ASP A 144 15.37 26.39 -26.36
N ASP A 145 15.36 27.66 -25.98
CA ASP A 145 14.70 28.77 -26.66
C ASP A 145 14.89 28.63 -28.17
N GLU A 146 13.81 28.28 -28.87
CA GLU A 146 13.74 28.39 -30.32
C GLU A 146 13.92 29.87 -30.68
N PRO A 147 14.95 30.28 -31.43
CA PRO A 147 15.11 31.67 -31.80
C PRO A 147 13.94 32.08 -32.70
N ARG A 148 13.12 33.01 -32.20
CA ARG A 148 12.03 33.68 -32.93
C ARG A 148 12.53 34.10 -34.32
N SER A 149 12.10 33.35 -35.34
CA SER A 149 12.28 33.77 -36.73
C SER A 149 11.29 34.90 -37.01
N GLU A 150 11.86 36.10 -37.14
CA GLU A 150 11.22 37.34 -37.55
C GLU A 150 10.62 37.18 -38.96
N PRO A 151 9.36 37.59 -39.22
CA PRO A 151 8.77 37.45 -40.55
C PRO A 151 9.27 38.57 -41.48
N ASP A 152 10.05 38.18 -42.49
CA ASP A 152 10.51 39.06 -43.58
C ASP A 152 9.32 39.52 -44.43
N HIS A 153 9.05 40.83 -44.38
CA HIS A 153 7.98 41.50 -45.10
C HIS A 153 8.56 42.10 -46.39
N ARG A 154 8.33 41.45 -47.54
CA ARG A 154 8.59 42.06 -48.85
C ARG A 154 7.28 42.52 -49.49
N PRO A 155 7.16 43.81 -49.88
CA PRO A 155 6.15 44.23 -50.83
C PRO A 155 6.62 43.98 -52.28
N ASP A 156 5.65 43.93 -53.19
CA ASP A 156 5.75 43.66 -54.64
C ASP A 156 6.86 44.42 -55.41
#